data_AF-T1HPP1-F1
#
_entry.id   AF-T1HPP1-F1
#
_cell.length_a   1.000
_cell.length_b   1.000
_cell.length_c   1.000
_cell.angle_alpha   90.00
_cell.angle_beta   90.00
_cell.angle_gamma   90.00
#
_symmetry.space_group_name_H-M   'P 1'
#
loop_
_entity.id
_entity.type
_entity.pdbx_description
1 polymer ?
#
loop_
_entity_poly.entity_id
_entity_poly.type
_entity_poly.pdbx_seq_one_letter_code
_entity_poly.pdbx_strand_id
1 'polypeptide(L)'
;MEKWTYTTYKNNGSIIVNLRSVGRKRFAHLSENLDEIHFDANIPWGEDTLFTLEFRAEEGGRYAIHTCNNKYLSREGKLVPQVTPNCLFSAEYHTGQLALRDSAGNYLSPIGSKAVLKTRSQVVTKDELFTLEDSLPQASFIAALNSRYVSVKQGKARNPTTINFMERYLLRIVFM
;
A
#
# COMPACT_ATOMS: atom_id res chain seq x y z
N MET A 1 -37.51 5.04 7.53
CA MET A 1 -36.15 5.60 7.68
C MET A 1 -35.17 4.46 7.50
N GLU A 2 -34.63 4.31 6.30
CA GLU A 2 -33.67 3.26 5.98
C GLU A 2 -32.34 3.56 6.67
N LYS A 3 -31.90 2.64 7.53
CA LYS A 3 -30.55 2.65 8.08
C LYS A 3 -29.64 1.95 7.08
N TRP A 4 -28.71 2.69 6.50
CA TRP A 4 -27.61 2.12 5.73
C TRP A 4 -26.41 1.90 6.65
N THR A 5 -26.04 0.65 6.86
CA THR A 5 -24.73 0.27 7.42
C THR A 5 -23.74 0.15 6.27
N TYR A 6 -22.72 1.01 6.22
CA TYR A 6 -21.58 0.79 5.34
C TYR A 6 -20.68 -0.28 5.99
N THR A 7 -20.64 -1.45 5.39
CA THR A 7 -19.65 -2.46 5.77
C THR A 7 -18.39 -2.13 4.98
N THR A 8 -17.43 -1.43 5.59
CA THR A 8 -16.03 -1.46 5.11
C THR A 8 -15.68 -2.92 4.87
N TYR A 9 -15.08 -3.26 3.72
CA TYR A 9 -14.62 -4.61 3.36
C TYR A 9 -13.61 -5.17 4.38
N LYS A 10 -14.05 -5.46 5.61
CA LYS A 10 -13.29 -6.15 6.65
C LYS A 10 -13.53 -7.63 6.46
N ASN A 11 -12.95 -8.17 5.40
CA ASN A 11 -12.89 -9.62 5.23
C ASN A 11 -11.83 -10.14 6.21
N ASN A 12 -12.24 -10.88 7.25
CA ASN A 12 -11.35 -11.63 8.16
C ASN A 12 -10.19 -10.85 8.85
N GLY A 13 -10.34 -9.54 9.08
CA GLY A 13 -9.31 -8.73 9.74
C GLY A 13 -8.24 -8.14 8.80
N SER A 14 -8.35 -8.41 7.50
CA SER A 14 -7.49 -7.80 6.48
C SER A 14 -7.94 -6.38 6.16
N ILE A 15 -6.98 -5.46 5.98
CA ILE A 15 -7.24 -4.05 5.66
C ILE A 15 -6.43 -3.60 4.46
N ILE A 16 -7.05 -2.82 3.58
CA ILE A 16 -6.38 -2.17 2.45
C ILE A 16 -5.99 -0.76 2.89
N VAL A 17 -4.72 -0.44 2.71
CA VAL A 17 -4.10 0.77 3.28
C VAL A 17 -3.04 1.33 2.35
N ASN A 18 -2.76 2.62 2.52
CA ASN A 18 -1.51 3.20 2.07
C ASN A 18 -0.51 3.21 3.24
N LEU A 19 0.68 2.68 2.98
CA LEU A 19 1.76 2.59 3.97
C LEU A 19 2.67 3.81 3.83
N ARG A 20 2.93 4.51 4.94
CA ARG A 20 3.85 5.64 4.97
C ARG A 20 4.94 5.44 6.00
N SER A 21 6.19 5.67 5.62
CA SER A 21 7.34 5.64 6.53
C SER A 21 7.41 6.94 7.33
N VAL A 22 7.55 6.83 8.65
CA VAL A 22 7.70 7.97 9.56
C VAL A 22 9.09 8.60 9.39
N GLY A 23 10.15 7.79 9.32
CA GLY A 23 11.53 8.25 9.13
C GLY A 23 11.72 9.00 7.82
N ARG A 24 11.26 8.42 6.69
CA ARG A 24 11.44 9.02 5.36
C ARG A 24 10.38 10.05 4.98
N LYS A 25 9.21 10.04 5.62
CA LYS A 25 8.04 10.85 5.21
C LYS A 25 7.68 10.60 3.74
N ARG A 26 7.67 9.32 3.35
CA ARG A 26 7.37 8.84 2.00
C ARG A 26 6.42 7.65 2.06
N PHE A 27 5.67 7.46 0.98
CA PHE A 27 4.73 6.37 0.82
C PHE A 27 5.38 5.17 0.15
N ALA A 28 4.87 4.01 0.49
CA ALA A 28 5.19 2.77 -0.17
C ALA A 28 4.58 2.75 -1.58
N HIS A 29 5.33 2.19 -2.53
CA HIS A 29 4.80 1.76 -3.81
C HIS A 29 5.56 0.53 -4.30
N LEU A 30 4.97 -0.18 -5.27
CA LEU A 30 5.58 -1.33 -5.92
C LEU A 30 6.67 -0.86 -6.90
N SER A 31 7.82 -1.53 -6.91
CA SER A 31 8.91 -1.25 -7.85
C SER A 31 8.45 -1.41 -9.30
N GLU A 32 9.12 -0.73 -10.25
CA GLU A 32 8.82 -0.87 -11.68
C GLU A 32 8.94 -2.33 -12.17
N ASN A 33 9.83 -3.11 -11.56
CA ASN A 33 10.03 -4.53 -11.86
C ASN A 33 9.02 -5.46 -11.14
N LEU A 34 8.13 -4.91 -10.32
CA LEU A 34 7.08 -5.63 -9.62
C LEU A 34 7.62 -6.76 -8.70
N ASP A 35 8.77 -6.52 -8.09
CA ASP A 35 9.52 -7.49 -7.29
C ASP A 35 9.94 -6.99 -5.89
N GLU A 36 9.79 -5.69 -5.63
CA GLU A 36 10.20 -5.01 -4.40
C GLU A 36 9.19 -3.93 -4.01
N ILE A 37 9.19 -3.50 -2.76
CA ILE A 37 8.40 -2.37 -2.27
C ILE A 37 9.36 -1.23 -1.91
N HIS A 38 9.17 -0.06 -2.50
CA HIS A 38 10.02 1.13 -2.31
C HIS A 38 9.26 2.21 -1.52
N PHE A 39 9.96 2.95 -0.65
CA PHE A 39 9.41 4.07 0.14
C PHE A 39 10.02 5.42 -0.27
N ASP A 40 9.82 5.81 -1.53
CA ASP A 40 10.27 7.10 -2.07
C ASP A 40 9.13 7.91 -2.74
N ALA A 41 7.90 7.38 -2.78
CA ALA A 41 6.75 8.08 -3.32
C ALA A 41 6.33 9.26 -2.43
N ASN A 42 6.08 10.42 -3.04
CA ASN A 42 5.63 11.62 -2.33
C ASN A 42 4.15 11.56 -1.93
N ILE A 43 3.33 10.89 -2.75
CA ILE A 43 1.90 10.69 -2.54
C ILE A 43 1.52 9.25 -2.92
N PRO A 44 0.50 8.64 -2.28
CA PRO A 44 0.08 7.29 -2.57
C PRO A 44 -0.91 7.27 -3.75
N TRP A 45 -0.37 7.37 -4.97
CA TRP A 45 -1.16 7.47 -6.19
C TRP A 45 -0.87 6.33 -7.15
N GLY A 46 -1.93 5.72 -7.67
CA GLY A 46 -1.81 4.50 -8.47
C GLY A 46 -2.08 3.23 -7.68
N GLU A 47 -2.30 2.15 -8.40
CA GLU A 47 -2.59 0.82 -7.83
C GLU A 47 -1.36 0.18 -7.16
N ASP A 48 -0.17 0.59 -7.57
CA ASP A 48 1.12 0.20 -7.02
C ASP A 48 1.32 0.70 -5.58
N THR A 49 0.49 1.65 -5.12
CA THR A 49 0.54 2.20 -3.76
C THR A 49 -0.47 1.53 -2.81
N LEU A 50 -1.28 0.59 -3.32
CA LEU A 50 -2.28 -0.15 -2.55
C LEU A 50 -1.68 -1.43 -1.99
N PHE A 51 -1.71 -1.55 -0.67
CA PHE A 51 -1.25 -2.72 0.05
C PHE A 51 -2.37 -3.27 0.91
N THR A 52 -2.48 -4.59 0.95
CA THR A 52 -3.39 -5.28 1.86
C THR A 52 -2.56 -5.85 3.02
N LEU A 53 -2.81 -5.40 4.23
CA LEU A 53 -2.34 -6.08 5.43
C LEU A 53 -3.30 -7.21 5.73
N GLU A 54 -2.87 -8.43 5.44
CA GLU A 54 -3.68 -9.62 5.59
C GLU A 54 -3.46 -10.26 6.97
N PHE A 55 -4.52 -10.38 7.76
CA PHE A 55 -4.44 -11.01 9.08
C PHE A 55 -4.50 -12.53 8.95
N ARG A 56 -3.48 -13.21 9.49
CA ARG A 56 -3.34 -14.67 9.46
C ARG A 56 -3.55 -15.23 10.86
N ALA A 57 -4.82 -15.47 11.21
CA ALA A 57 -5.21 -16.01 12.52
C ALA A 57 -4.57 -17.39 12.81
N GLU A 58 -4.53 -18.26 11.80
CA GLU A 58 -3.95 -19.62 11.89
C GLU A 58 -2.43 -19.62 12.15
N GLU A 59 -1.75 -18.51 11.81
CA GLU A 59 -0.30 -18.33 11.96
C GLU A 59 0.06 -17.57 13.26
N GLY A 60 -0.80 -17.68 14.28
CA GLY A 60 -0.60 -17.02 15.57
C GLY A 60 -0.90 -15.52 15.55
N GLY A 61 -1.81 -15.08 14.67
CA GLY A 61 -2.25 -13.68 14.59
C GLY A 61 -1.21 -12.74 13.98
N ARG A 62 -0.43 -13.24 13.01
CA ARG A 62 0.56 -12.46 12.26
C ARG A 62 -0.07 -11.79 11.05
N TYR A 63 0.65 -10.86 10.46
CA TYR A 63 0.25 -10.14 9.26
C TYR A 63 1.19 -10.46 8.10
N ALA A 64 0.62 -10.58 6.90
CA ALA A 64 1.36 -10.60 5.65
C ALA A 64 1.06 -9.31 4.87
N ILE A 65 2.08 -8.74 4.22
CA ILE A 65 1.88 -7.59 3.33
C ILE A 65 1.65 -8.13 1.92
N HIS A 66 0.42 -7.99 1.43
CA HIS A 66 0.00 -8.41 0.11
C HIS A 66 -0.07 -7.21 -0.83
N THR A 67 0.49 -7.37 -2.02
CA THR A 67 0.65 -6.33 -3.04
C THR A 67 -0.35 -6.51 -4.19
N CYS A 68 -0.56 -5.46 -5.00
CA CYS A 68 -1.54 -5.48 -6.09
C CYS A 68 -1.25 -6.52 -7.20
N ASN A 69 -0.01 -7.03 -7.31
CA ASN A 69 0.38 -8.06 -8.27
C ASN A 69 0.22 -9.50 -7.72
N ASN A 70 -0.56 -9.68 -6.66
CA ASN A 70 -0.81 -10.95 -5.98
C ASN A 70 0.44 -11.63 -5.40
N LYS A 71 1.38 -10.84 -4.89
CA LYS A 71 2.57 -11.34 -4.18
C LYS A 71 2.66 -10.79 -2.76
N TYR A 72 3.47 -11.47 -1.95
CA TYR A 72 3.70 -11.18 -0.55
C TYR A 72 5.12 -10.71 -0.30
N LEU A 73 5.28 -9.75 0.61
CA LEU A 73 6.61 -9.29 1.04
C LEU A 73 7.30 -10.35 1.90
N SER A 74 8.47 -10.79 1.46
CA SER A 74 9.40 -11.57 2.29
C SER A 74 10.32 -10.63 3.08
N ARG A 75 10.75 -11.06 4.27
CA ARG A 75 11.66 -10.31 5.15
C ARG A 75 12.97 -9.87 4.48
N GLU A 76 13.41 -10.59 3.43
CA GLU A 76 14.61 -10.27 2.64
C GLU A 76 14.42 -9.06 1.70
N GLY A 77 13.18 -8.60 1.50
CA GLY A 77 12.83 -7.47 0.66
C GLY A 77 12.36 -7.82 -0.75
N LYS A 78 12.17 -9.11 -1.04
CA LYS A 78 11.62 -9.59 -2.31
C LYS A 78 10.17 -10.01 -2.17
N LEU A 79 9.44 -9.94 -3.29
CA LEU A 79 8.06 -10.40 -3.38
C LEU A 79 7.98 -11.85 -3.84
N VAL A 80 7.21 -12.65 -3.11
CA VAL A 80 7.00 -14.09 -3.38
C VAL A 80 5.52 -14.38 -3.68
N PRO A 81 5.22 -15.36 -4.56
CA PRO A 81 3.83 -15.61 -4.99
C PRO A 81 2.97 -16.31 -3.94
N GLN A 82 3.57 -16.91 -2.90
CA GLN A 82 2.88 -17.64 -1.84
C GLN A 82 3.39 -17.20 -0.48
N VAL A 83 2.52 -17.19 0.52
CA VAL A 83 2.92 -16.88 1.90
C VAL A 83 3.85 -17.97 2.40
N THR A 84 4.99 -17.55 2.93
CA THR A 84 5.96 -18.40 3.60
C THR A 84 6.20 -17.86 5.01
N PRO A 85 6.86 -18.61 5.91
CA PRO A 85 7.20 -18.11 7.23
C PRO A 85 7.99 -16.79 7.24
N ASN A 86 8.72 -16.51 6.14
CA ASN A 86 9.47 -15.27 5.96
C ASN A 86 8.59 -14.06 5.58
N CYS A 87 7.31 -14.28 5.27
CA CYS A 87 6.34 -13.25 4.92
C CYS A 87 5.43 -12.84 6.09
N LEU A 88 5.65 -13.44 7.27
CA LEU A 88 4.80 -13.27 8.43
C LEU A 88 5.43 -12.32 9.44
N PHE A 89 4.72 -11.24 9.74
CA PHE A 89 5.18 -10.19 10.63
C PHE A 89 4.21 -9.99 11.79
N SER A 90 4.73 -9.84 13.00
CA SER A 90 3.96 -9.38 14.16
C SER A 90 3.82 -7.86 14.10
N ALA A 91 2.61 -7.36 14.35
CA ALA A 91 2.34 -5.93 14.42
C ALA A 91 2.51 -5.43 15.86
N GLU A 92 3.42 -4.48 16.06
CA GLU A 92 3.67 -3.82 17.34
C GLU A 92 3.37 -2.32 17.21
N TYR A 93 2.70 -1.72 18.20
CA TYR A 93 2.37 -0.30 18.17
C TYR A 93 3.26 0.50 19.13
N HIS A 94 3.96 1.49 18.59
CA HIS A 94 4.80 2.41 19.35
C HIS A 94 4.28 3.84 19.15
N THR A 95 3.78 4.47 20.23
CA THR A 95 3.26 5.85 20.16
C THR A 95 2.23 6.09 19.06
N GLY A 96 1.37 5.10 18.80
CA GLY A 96 0.35 5.15 17.73
C GLY A 96 0.86 4.87 16.32
N GLN A 97 2.14 4.52 16.16
CA GLN A 97 2.75 4.13 14.89
C GLN A 97 2.97 2.61 14.87
N LEU A 98 2.87 2.03 13.68
CA LEU A 98 3.03 0.59 13.45
C LEU A 98 4.50 0.25 13.24
N ALA A 99 4.99 -0.78 13.91
CA ALA A 99 6.21 -1.50 13.60
C ALA A 99 5.86 -2.95 13.23
N LEU A 100 6.55 -3.50 12.24
CA LEU A 100 6.32 -4.87 11.76
C LEU A 100 7.57 -5.71 11.98
N ARG A 101 7.44 -6.78 12.78
CA ARG A 101 8.55 -7.58 13.28
C ARG A 101 8.54 -9.00 12.70
N ASP A 102 9.66 -9.47 12.17
CA ASP A 102 9.80 -10.83 11.66
C ASP A 102 9.97 -11.89 12.78
N SER A 103 9.97 -13.16 12.38
CA SER A 103 10.17 -14.31 13.27
C SER A 103 11.54 -14.34 13.98
N ALA A 104 12.55 -13.64 13.45
CA ALA A 104 13.86 -13.50 14.07
C ALA A 104 13.96 -12.26 14.97
N GLY A 105 12.85 -11.55 15.15
CA GLY A 105 12.74 -10.39 16.01
C GLY A 105 13.23 -9.07 15.39
N ASN A 106 13.54 -9.04 14.10
CA ASN A 106 13.97 -7.83 13.39
C ASN A 106 12.77 -7.09 12.80
N TYR A 107 12.83 -5.77 12.78
CA TYR A 107 11.78 -4.92 12.24
C TYR A 107 12.02 -4.59 10.77
N LEU A 108 10.91 -4.47 10.04
CA LEU A 108 10.88 -3.92 8.69
C LEU A 108 11.30 -2.44 8.72
N SER A 109 12.19 -2.07 7.82
CA SER A 109 12.58 -0.69 7.59
C SER A 109 12.84 -0.47 6.10
N PRO A 110 12.61 0.73 5.57
CA PRO A 110 13.08 1.07 4.24
C PRO A 110 14.60 1.23 4.20
N ILE A 111 15.31 0.55 3.29
CA ILE A 111 16.80 0.50 3.27
C ILE A 111 17.38 0.94 1.92
N GLY A 112 18.51 1.65 1.98
CA GLY A 112 19.25 2.08 0.79
C GLY A 112 18.63 3.29 0.07
N SER A 113 19.23 3.68 -1.05
CA SER A 113 18.81 4.84 -1.84
C SER A 113 17.39 4.70 -2.42
N LYS A 114 17.03 3.49 -2.87
CA LYS A 114 15.69 3.14 -3.39
C LYS A 114 14.67 2.79 -2.31
N ALA A 115 15.09 2.89 -1.05
CA ALA A 115 14.18 2.66 0.05
C ALA A 115 13.46 1.31 0.09
N VAL A 116 14.16 0.23 -0.27
CA VAL A 116 13.61 -1.13 -0.32
C VAL A 116 13.17 -1.58 1.07
N LEU A 117 11.90 -1.95 1.22
CA LEU A 117 11.34 -2.44 2.47
C LEU A 117 11.84 -3.86 2.75
N LYS A 118 12.62 -4.03 3.83
CA LYS A 118 13.10 -5.35 4.29
C LYS A 118 13.46 -5.31 5.78
N THR A 119 13.71 -6.45 6.40
CA THR A 119 14.09 -6.46 7.82
C THR A 119 15.56 -6.09 8.00
N ARG A 120 15.85 -5.36 9.10
CA ARG A 120 17.19 -4.79 9.34
C ARG A 120 17.70 -4.99 10.75
N SER A 121 16.93 -4.54 11.74
CA SER A 121 17.40 -4.28 13.09
C SER A 121 16.39 -4.78 14.11
N GLN A 122 16.85 -5.16 15.29
CA GLN A 122 15.99 -5.52 16.44
C GLN A 122 15.58 -4.29 17.27
N VAL A 123 16.03 -3.10 16.89
CA VAL A 123 15.71 -1.85 17.59
C VAL A 123 14.73 -1.05 16.75
N VAL A 124 13.64 -0.62 17.39
CA VAL A 124 12.65 0.27 16.78
C VAL A 124 13.14 1.71 16.86
N THR A 125 13.41 2.30 15.71
CA THR A 125 13.66 3.74 15.56
C THR A 125 12.63 4.33 14.60
N LYS A 126 12.75 5.61 14.23
CA LYS A 126 11.85 6.24 13.26
C LYS A 126 11.85 5.55 11.89
N ASP A 127 12.92 4.84 11.53
CA ASP A 127 13.02 4.14 10.25
C ASP A 127 12.19 2.85 10.21
N GLU A 128 11.89 2.25 11.36
CA GLU A 128 11.07 1.04 11.52
C GLU A 128 9.58 1.34 11.79
N LEU A 129 9.21 2.63 11.85
CA LEU A 129 7.86 3.07 12.16
C LEU A 129 7.09 3.51 10.91
N PHE A 130 5.85 3.07 10.84
CA PHE A 130 4.93 3.31 9.75
C PHE A 130 3.59 3.86 10.24
N THR A 131 2.93 4.65 9.40
CA THR A 131 1.53 5.02 9.58
C THR A 131 0.69 4.36 8.50
N LEU A 132 -0.49 3.88 8.89
CA LEU A 132 -1.50 3.37 7.98
C LEU A 132 -2.45 4.51 7.66
N GLU A 133 -2.56 4.84 6.37
CA GLU A 133 -3.51 5.82 5.87
C GLU A 133 -4.61 5.11 5.08
N ASP A 134 -5.85 5.60 5.21
CA ASP A 134 -7.00 5.03 4.49
C ASP A 134 -6.81 5.20 2.98
N SER A 135 -6.89 4.09 2.23
CA SER A 135 -6.87 4.15 0.77
C SER A 135 -8.20 4.64 0.24
N LEU A 136 -8.25 5.89 -0.21
CA LEU A 136 -9.42 6.43 -0.89
C LEU A 136 -9.56 5.80 -2.29
N PRO A 137 -10.78 5.48 -2.75
CA PRO A 137 -10.99 4.91 -4.08
C PRO A 137 -10.45 5.85 -5.16
N GLN A 138 -9.67 5.30 -6.09
CA GLN A 138 -9.17 6.02 -7.26
C GLN A 138 -9.88 5.48 -8.51
N ALA A 139 -10.33 6.37 -9.38
CA ALA A 139 -11.05 6.02 -10.60
C ALA A 139 -10.51 6.80 -11.81
N SER A 140 -10.73 6.24 -13.00
CA SER A 140 -10.51 6.92 -14.27
C SER A 140 -11.82 7.00 -15.02
N PHE A 141 -12.07 8.14 -15.66
CA PHE A 141 -13.31 8.39 -16.40
C PHE A 141 -13.04 8.34 -17.89
N ILE A 142 -13.94 7.69 -18.62
CA ILE A 142 -13.95 7.64 -20.09
C ILE A 142 -15.08 8.54 -20.57
N ALA A 143 -14.76 9.50 -21.45
CA ALA A 143 -15.76 10.36 -22.04
C ALA A 143 -16.61 9.59 -23.05
N ALA A 144 -17.93 9.56 -22.84
CA ALA A 144 -18.88 8.80 -23.66
C ALA A 144 -18.87 9.20 -25.16
N LEU A 145 -18.51 10.44 -25.47
CA LEU A 145 -18.56 10.99 -26.84
C LEU A 145 -17.38 10.56 -27.72
N ASN A 146 -16.25 10.17 -27.14
CA ASN A 146 -15.04 9.88 -27.92
C ASN A 146 -14.23 8.68 -27.38
N SER A 147 -14.72 8.02 -26.34
CA SER A 147 -14.08 6.87 -25.69
C SER A 147 -12.64 7.14 -25.24
N ARG A 148 -12.32 8.39 -24.87
CA ARG A 148 -10.99 8.77 -24.36
C ARG A 148 -11.01 9.08 -22.87
N TYR A 149 -9.87 8.89 -22.21
CA TYR A 149 -9.74 9.21 -20.79
C TYR A 149 -9.79 10.71 -20.52
N VAL A 150 -10.39 11.09 -19.39
CA VAL A 150 -10.38 12.46 -18.88
C VAL A 150 -9.04 12.72 -18.20
N SER A 151 -8.33 13.78 -18.59
CA SER A 151 -6.97 14.11 -18.12
C SER A 151 -6.90 15.55 -17.60
N VAL A 152 -6.10 15.78 -16.56
CA VAL A 152 -5.79 17.14 -16.04
C VAL A 152 -4.69 17.87 -16.82
N LYS A 153 -4.08 17.24 -17.83
CA LYS A 153 -3.07 17.90 -18.68
C LYS A 153 -3.71 19.06 -19.43
N GLN A 154 -3.25 20.29 -19.17
CA GLN A 154 -3.70 21.47 -19.91
C GLN A 154 -3.11 21.46 -21.33
N GLY A 155 -3.97 21.53 -22.34
CA GLY A 155 -3.58 21.68 -23.75
C GLY A 155 -4.41 20.81 -24.69
N LYS A 156 -4.42 21.18 -25.98
CA LYS A 156 -5.07 20.45 -27.09
C LYS A 156 -4.36 19.13 -27.42
N ALA A 157 -3.87 18.43 -26.40
CA ALA A 157 -3.23 17.14 -26.53
C ALA A 157 -4.31 16.06 -26.66
N ARG A 158 -4.16 15.21 -27.67
CA ARG A 158 -5.01 14.03 -27.89
C ARG A 158 -5.14 13.27 -26.56
N ASN A 159 -6.35 13.22 -25.98
CA ASN A 159 -6.58 12.49 -24.74
C ASN A 159 -6.02 11.06 -24.88
N PRO A 160 -5.28 10.58 -23.86
CA PRO A 160 -4.54 9.34 -23.96
C PRO A 160 -5.48 8.14 -24.05
N THR A 161 -4.98 7.07 -24.67
CA THR A 161 -5.61 5.73 -24.72
C THR A 161 -5.17 4.83 -23.56
N THR A 162 -4.22 5.28 -22.73
CA THR A 162 -3.72 4.59 -21.55
C THR A 162 -3.94 5.43 -20.29
N ILE A 163 -4.17 4.76 -19.16
CA ILE A 163 -4.35 5.41 -17.85
C ILE A 163 -2.97 5.70 -17.27
N ASN A 164 -2.66 6.97 -17.03
CA ASN A 164 -1.47 7.36 -16.27
C ASN A 164 -1.89 8.16 -15.03
N PHE A 165 -0.89 8.63 -14.27
CA PHE A 165 -1.07 9.46 -13.08
C PHE A 165 -2.11 10.58 -13.26
N MET A 166 -2.11 11.25 -14.42
CA MET A 166 -2.95 12.43 -14.71
C MET A 166 -4.40 12.09 -15.11
N GLU A 167 -4.72 10.81 -15.30
CA GLU A 167 -6.05 10.31 -15.68
C GLU A 167 -6.72 9.53 -14.55
N ARG A 168 -6.12 9.51 -13.36
CA ARG A 168 -6.72 9.00 -12.13
C ARG A 168 -7.29 10.17 -11.32
N TYR A 169 -8.35 9.92 -10.57
CA TYR A 169 -9.00 10.91 -9.71
C TYR A 169 -9.39 10.23 -8.40
N LEU A 170 -9.24 10.94 -7.27
CA LEU A 170 -9.78 10.49 -5.99
C LEU A 170 -11.30 10.62 -6.02
N LEU A 171 -11.99 9.51 -5.79
CA LEU A 171 -13.44 9.50 -5.67
C LEU A 171 -13.81 9.75 -4.21
N ARG A 172 -14.37 10.93 -3.95
CA ARG A 172 -15.00 11.24 -2.67
C ARG A 172 -16.51 11.30 -2.88
N ILE A 173 -17.22 10.26 -2.44
CA ILE A 173 -18.69 10.25 -2.47
C ILE A 173 -19.18 11.05 -1.27
N VAL A 174 -19.87 12.17 -1.53
CA VAL A 174 -20.54 12.98 -0.50
C VAL A 174 -22.02 12.64 -0.57
N PHE A 175 -22.55 12.01 0.49
CA PHE A 175 -23.99 11.85 0.64
C PHE A 175 -24.56 13.20 1.10
N MET A 176 -25.43 13.79 0.29
CA MET A 176 -26.21 14.99 0.63
C MET A 176 -27.52 14.59 1.31
#